data_AF-A0A1L3JHP3-F1
#
_entry.id   AF-A0A1L3JHP3-F1
#
_cell.length_a   1.000
_cell.length_b   1.000
_cell.length_c   1.000
_cell.angle_alpha   90.00
_cell.angle_beta   90.00
_cell.angle_gamma   90.00
#
_symmetry.space_group_name_H-M   'P 1'
#
loop_
_entity.id
_entity.type
_entity.pdbx_description
1 polymer ?
#
loop_
_entity_poly.entity_id
_entity_poly.type
_entity_poly.pdbx_seq_one_letter_code
_entity_poly.pdbx_strand_id
1 'polypeptide(L)'
;MKDIKYDSSEDNILNHCSLLKSNSLLNIKYCPYKDNPLNTSGCSLTNGVNDDTTKSKEISNTVNALDALGFLLRRKRNIQITHQGLLFAKTEYNSIEMLKIIRNAVSGYGMFIGFLAQIKLLGKNSFDTNEITLGYPNSNEKILYEGNTIIISGGSESDSNTRTKSCLLAWGISCGFFIPENLDDDSYNADTSYQVVTRTYTLAKKRNLRKYKVTNFPDHLFTGNHIVKKPLDYNNLTKNTGALRENNQAKIRELTLKVEPKIKNRRYAIIYALNKAYLEKSTLDFDSLINFLNDYPELFIVNQETFEDVMYSELNIAFMVGTPFSVSDNNELKPLVGVDMVEVSLGAPIGLINAMKKFNI
;
A
#
# COMPACT_ATOMS: atom_id res chain seq x y z
N MET A 1 -6.69 -19.46 -5.33
CA MET A 1 -7.95 -18.95 -4.73
C MET A 1 -8.97 -18.95 -5.85
N LYS A 2 -10.20 -19.43 -5.62
CA LYS A 2 -11.26 -19.32 -6.64
C LYS A 2 -11.86 -17.92 -6.55
N ASP A 3 -11.97 -17.27 -7.69
CA ASP A 3 -12.35 -15.86 -7.82
C ASP A 3 -13.84 -15.62 -7.48
N ILE A 4 -14.16 -14.39 -7.05
CA ILE A 4 -15.54 -13.90 -6.91
C ILE A 4 -16.12 -13.70 -8.32
N LYS A 5 -17.28 -14.29 -8.64
CA LYS A 5 -17.90 -14.27 -9.99
C LYS A 5 -19.23 -13.52 -9.99
N TYR A 6 -19.63 -13.00 -11.17
CA TYR A 6 -20.94 -12.36 -11.40
C TYR A 6 -22.01 -13.40 -11.67
N ASP A 7 -23.18 -13.20 -11.08
CA ASP A 7 -24.39 -13.92 -11.44
C ASP A 7 -25.47 -12.90 -11.81
N SER A 8 -25.91 -12.91 -13.07
CA SER A 8 -26.96 -12.01 -13.56
C SER A 8 -28.36 -12.40 -13.10
N SER A 9 -28.52 -13.61 -12.54
CA SER A 9 -29.78 -14.12 -12.00
C SER A 9 -29.96 -13.82 -10.51
N GLU A 10 -28.89 -13.41 -9.83
CA GLU A 10 -28.88 -13.04 -8.41
C GLU A 10 -29.13 -11.55 -8.20
N ASP A 11 -29.59 -11.19 -6.99
CA ASP A 11 -29.77 -9.78 -6.61
C ASP A 11 -28.43 -9.04 -6.64
N ASN A 12 -28.39 -7.91 -7.35
CA ASN A 12 -27.15 -7.23 -7.74
C ASN A 12 -27.14 -5.77 -7.26
N ILE A 13 -25.95 -5.24 -6.95
CA ILE A 13 -25.74 -3.89 -6.42
C ILE A 13 -26.38 -2.76 -7.26
N LEU A 14 -26.56 -2.94 -8.57
CA LEU A 14 -27.29 -2.03 -9.46
C LEU A 14 -28.76 -1.88 -9.05
N ASN A 15 -29.40 -2.92 -8.51
CA ASN A 15 -30.78 -2.84 -8.02
C ASN A 15 -30.90 -1.86 -6.83
N HIS A 16 -29.80 -1.63 -6.13
CA HIS A 16 -29.72 -0.83 -4.91
C HIS A 16 -28.91 0.47 -5.08
N CYS A 17 -28.45 0.77 -6.30
CA CYS A 17 -27.58 1.92 -6.56
C CYS A 17 -28.41 3.18 -6.88
N SER A 18 -28.47 4.12 -5.92
CA SER A 18 -29.17 5.40 -6.08
C SER A 18 -28.54 6.35 -7.10
N LEU A 19 -27.29 6.09 -7.52
CA LEU A 19 -26.55 6.89 -8.49
C LEU A 19 -26.90 6.56 -9.96
N LEU A 20 -27.73 5.54 -10.20
CA LEU A 20 -28.16 5.19 -11.54
C LEU A 20 -29.16 6.21 -12.08
N LYS A 21 -28.96 6.63 -13.33
CA LYS A 21 -29.92 7.45 -14.07
C LYS A 21 -30.84 6.56 -14.89
N SER A 22 -32.11 6.94 -14.99
CA SER A 22 -33.08 6.26 -15.85
C SER A 22 -33.08 6.91 -17.23
N ASN A 23 -33.04 6.08 -18.28
CA ASN A 23 -33.35 6.50 -19.64
C ASN A 23 -34.69 5.88 -20.05
N SER A 24 -35.73 6.71 -20.15
CA SER A 24 -37.09 6.28 -20.48
C SER A 24 -37.24 5.80 -21.93
N LEU A 25 -36.47 6.35 -22.86
CA LEU A 25 -36.52 5.97 -24.28
C LEU A 25 -35.97 4.56 -24.53
N LEU A 26 -34.96 4.17 -23.76
CA LEU A 26 -34.31 2.86 -23.86
C LEU A 26 -34.82 1.87 -22.81
N ASN A 27 -35.68 2.31 -21.90
CA ASN A 27 -36.17 1.55 -20.75
C ASN A 27 -35.06 0.88 -19.92
N ILE A 28 -33.99 1.63 -19.65
CA ILE A 28 -32.82 1.15 -18.88
C ILE A 28 -32.44 2.09 -17.75
N LYS A 29 -31.87 1.52 -16.68
CA LYS A 29 -31.09 2.26 -15.68
C LYS A 29 -29.61 2.14 -16.02
N TYR A 30 -28.89 3.25 -15.99
CA TYR A 30 -27.52 3.32 -16.49
C TYR A 30 -26.63 4.13 -15.54
N CYS A 31 -25.33 3.82 -15.50
CA CYS A 31 -24.39 4.50 -14.63
C CYS A 31 -23.61 5.55 -15.44
N PRO A 32 -23.80 6.86 -15.21
CA PRO A 32 -23.16 7.91 -16.01
C PRO A 32 -21.63 7.96 -15.80
N TYR A 33 -21.11 7.21 -14.84
CA TYR A 33 -19.69 7.19 -14.51
C TYR A 33 -18.88 6.12 -15.26
N LYS A 34 -19.54 5.22 -16.02
CA LYS A 34 -18.88 4.20 -16.84
C LYS A 34 -18.42 4.77 -18.19
N ASP A 35 -17.35 4.18 -18.75
CA ASP A 35 -16.89 4.44 -20.13
C ASP A 35 -17.99 4.21 -21.17
N ASN A 36 -18.79 3.15 -20.99
CA ASN A 36 -20.06 2.98 -21.70
C ASN A 36 -21.19 3.05 -20.66
N PRO A 37 -21.89 4.19 -20.53
CA PRO A 37 -22.92 4.38 -19.51
C PRO A 37 -24.03 3.33 -19.57
N LEU A 38 -24.39 2.90 -20.78
CA LEU A 38 -25.48 1.97 -21.07
C LEU A 38 -25.09 0.50 -20.85
N ASN A 39 -23.82 0.22 -20.51
CA ASN A 39 -23.39 -1.12 -20.23
C ASN A 39 -24.05 -1.64 -18.93
N THR A 40 -24.89 -2.67 -19.06
CA THR A 40 -25.61 -3.32 -17.96
C THR A 40 -24.73 -4.27 -17.15
N SER A 41 -23.57 -4.69 -17.70
CA SER A 41 -22.51 -5.33 -16.92
C SER A 41 -22.21 -4.37 -15.76
N GLY A 42 -22.38 -4.80 -14.51
CA GLY A 42 -22.25 -3.99 -13.27
C GLY A 42 -21.10 -2.98 -13.25
N CYS A 43 -21.17 -2.02 -12.32
CA CYS A 43 -19.98 -1.23 -11.94
C CYS A 43 -18.77 -2.18 -11.87
N SER A 44 -17.64 -1.80 -12.45
CA SER A 44 -16.48 -2.63 -12.84
C SER A 44 -15.91 -3.59 -11.76
N LEU A 45 -16.47 -3.53 -10.56
CA LEU A 45 -16.27 -4.31 -9.36
C LEU A 45 -16.84 -5.73 -9.35
N THR A 46 -17.80 -6.09 -10.21
CA THR A 46 -18.52 -7.37 -10.04
C THR A 46 -18.54 -8.33 -11.23
N ASN A 47 -17.92 -8.04 -12.38
CA ASN A 47 -18.04 -8.93 -13.55
C ASN A 47 -16.85 -9.84 -13.80
N GLY A 48 -16.94 -11.10 -13.37
CA GLY A 48 -16.30 -12.20 -14.09
C GLY A 48 -17.35 -12.88 -14.97
N VAL A 49 -17.15 -12.88 -16.30
CA VAL A 49 -17.71 -13.94 -17.16
C VAL A 49 -17.07 -15.23 -16.67
N ASN A 50 -17.80 -16.34 -16.65
CA ASN A 50 -17.40 -17.60 -16.00
C ASN A 50 -15.95 -18.08 -16.26
N ASP A 51 -15.31 -17.64 -17.35
CA ASP A 51 -13.98 -18.05 -17.80
C ASP A 51 -12.94 -16.93 -17.96
N ASP A 52 -13.24 -15.67 -17.58
CA ASP A 52 -12.32 -14.54 -17.78
C ASP A 52 -11.45 -14.25 -16.53
N THR A 53 -10.32 -14.96 -16.45
CA THR A 53 -9.31 -14.81 -15.38
C THR A 53 -8.72 -13.40 -15.24
N THR A 54 -8.87 -12.55 -16.26
CA THR A 54 -8.35 -11.17 -16.24
C THR A 54 -9.22 -10.28 -15.37
N LYS A 55 -10.54 -10.47 -15.40
CA LYS A 55 -11.48 -9.63 -14.65
C LYS A 55 -11.52 -9.96 -13.16
N SER A 56 -11.28 -11.22 -12.79
CA SER A 56 -11.12 -11.64 -11.39
C SER A 56 -10.01 -10.88 -10.65
N LYS A 57 -8.90 -10.59 -11.36
CA LYS A 57 -7.78 -9.82 -10.79
C LYS A 57 -8.21 -8.39 -10.47
N GLU A 58 -8.98 -7.75 -11.34
CA GLU A 58 -9.47 -6.39 -11.14
C GLU A 58 -10.47 -6.29 -9.97
N ILE A 59 -11.37 -7.27 -9.82
CA ILE A 59 -12.26 -7.35 -8.66
C ILE A 59 -11.46 -7.48 -7.37
N SER A 60 -10.50 -8.42 -7.34
CA SER A 60 -9.61 -8.62 -6.18
C SER A 60 -8.82 -7.36 -5.85
N ASN A 61 -8.22 -6.72 -6.86
CA ASN A 61 -7.49 -5.47 -6.71
C ASN A 61 -8.37 -4.37 -6.11
N THR A 62 -9.62 -4.27 -6.54
CA THR A 62 -10.50 -3.22 -6.03
C THR A 62 -10.98 -3.52 -4.62
N VAL A 63 -11.30 -4.78 -4.29
CA VAL A 63 -11.59 -5.17 -2.90
C VAL A 63 -10.40 -4.87 -2.00
N ASN A 64 -9.18 -5.19 -2.43
CA ASN A 64 -7.97 -4.89 -1.66
C ASN A 64 -7.75 -3.38 -1.52
N ALA A 65 -8.03 -2.58 -2.56
CA ALA A 65 -7.96 -1.12 -2.48
C ALA A 65 -8.97 -0.56 -1.48
N LEU A 66 -10.22 -1.03 -1.51
CA LEU A 66 -11.26 -0.57 -0.58
C LEU A 66 -10.99 -1.01 0.87
N ASP A 67 -10.40 -2.19 1.07
CA ASP A 67 -9.94 -2.66 2.39
C ASP A 67 -8.75 -1.84 2.90
N ALA A 68 -7.76 -1.56 2.04
CA ALA A 68 -6.61 -0.71 2.35
C ALA A 68 -7.02 0.73 2.73
N LEU A 69 -8.04 1.28 2.06
CA LEU A 69 -8.63 2.58 2.37
C LEU A 69 -9.59 2.54 3.58
N GLY A 70 -9.81 1.37 4.19
CA GLY A 70 -10.67 1.20 5.36
C GLY A 70 -12.17 1.31 5.08
N PHE A 71 -12.59 1.26 3.81
CA PHE A 71 -14.01 1.24 3.42
C PHE A 71 -14.62 -0.15 3.52
N LEU A 72 -13.81 -1.18 3.34
CA LEU A 72 -14.16 -2.57 3.62
C LEU A 72 -13.29 -3.10 4.76
N LEU A 73 -13.77 -4.16 5.38
CA LEU A 73 -13.01 -5.01 6.28
C LEU A 73 -13.04 -6.43 5.72
N ARG A 74 -11.88 -6.92 5.26
CA ARG A 74 -11.73 -8.28 4.76
C ARG A 74 -11.19 -9.19 5.85
N ARG A 75 -12.00 -10.16 6.29
CA ARG A 75 -11.58 -11.24 7.20
C ARG A 75 -11.65 -12.57 6.48
N LYS A 76 -10.51 -13.04 5.98
CA LYS A 76 -10.40 -14.27 5.16
C LYS A 76 -11.32 -14.19 3.92
N ARG A 77 -12.44 -14.92 3.95
CA ARG A 77 -13.45 -14.97 2.87
C ARG A 77 -14.63 -14.03 3.10
N ASN A 78 -14.72 -13.42 4.28
CA ASN A 78 -15.81 -12.51 4.61
C ASN A 78 -15.38 -11.07 4.33
N ILE A 79 -16.26 -10.31 3.69
CA ILE A 79 -16.07 -8.90 3.39
C ILE A 79 -17.24 -8.16 4.06
N GLN A 80 -16.93 -7.15 4.86
CA GLN A 80 -17.92 -6.31 5.52
C GLN A 80 -17.67 -4.85 5.18
N ILE A 81 -18.72 -4.10 4.90
CA ILE A 81 -18.62 -2.64 4.74
C ILE A 81 -18.40 -1.99 6.10
N THR A 82 -17.47 -1.04 6.19
CA THR A 82 -17.24 -0.28 7.42
C THR A 82 -18.17 0.92 7.50
N HIS A 83 -18.21 1.58 8.65
CA HIS A 83 -18.92 2.86 8.78
C HIS A 83 -18.39 3.91 7.78
N GLN A 84 -17.06 3.99 7.61
CA GLN A 84 -16.45 4.87 6.63
C GLN A 84 -16.80 4.47 5.19
N GLY A 85 -16.88 3.18 4.90
CA GLY A 85 -17.35 2.68 3.60
C GLY A 85 -18.79 3.06 3.30
N LEU A 86 -19.68 3.01 4.32
CA LEU A 86 -21.07 3.46 4.18
C LEU A 86 -21.17 4.96 3.91
N LEU A 87 -20.36 5.78 4.60
CA LEU A 87 -20.28 7.22 4.34
C LEU A 87 -19.79 7.48 2.92
N PHE A 88 -18.68 6.85 2.52
CA PHE A 88 -18.14 6.94 1.17
C PHE A 88 -19.19 6.57 0.11
N ALA A 89 -19.91 5.46 0.29
CA ALA A 89 -20.90 5.00 -0.68
C ALA A 89 -22.14 5.90 -0.81
N LYS A 90 -22.50 6.64 0.24
CA LYS A 90 -23.68 7.52 0.26
C LYS A 90 -23.39 8.98 -0.08
N THR A 91 -22.11 9.37 -0.07
CA THR A 91 -21.71 10.76 -0.29
C THR A 91 -21.71 11.09 -1.77
N GLU A 92 -22.22 12.27 -2.14
CA GLU A 92 -22.19 12.74 -3.53
C GLU A 92 -20.75 12.90 -4.02
N TYR A 93 -20.42 12.32 -5.16
CA TYR A 93 -19.04 12.27 -5.65
C TYR A 93 -18.41 13.66 -5.87
N ASN A 94 -19.21 14.62 -6.33
CA ASN A 94 -18.82 16.01 -6.62
C ASN A 94 -18.84 16.93 -5.39
N SER A 95 -19.03 16.39 -4.19
CA SER A 95 -19.05 17.17 -2.95
C SER A 95 -17.65 17.37 -2.35
N ILE A 96 -17.51 18.40 -1.52
CA ILE A 96 -16.33 18.63 -0.69
C ILE A 96 -16.24 17.53 0.39
N GLU A 97 -17.37 17.01 0.85
CA GLU A 97 -17.47 15.89 1.78
C GLU A 97 -16.79 14.64 1.21
N MET A 98 -17.02 14.34 -0.08
CA MET A 98 -16.33 13.23 -0.76
C MET A 98 -14.81 13.44 -0.74
N LEU A 99 -14.34 14.64 -1.07
CA LEU A 99 -12.91 14.98 -1.04
C LEU A 99 -12.30 14.77 0.36
N LYS A 100 -13.02 15.20 1.41
CA LYS A 100 -12.59 14.98 2.81
C LYS A 100 -12.52 13.49 3.15
N ILE A 101 -13.52 12.70 2.75
CA ILE A 101 -13.57 11.26 2.99
C ILE A 101 -12.38 10.57 2.31
N ILE A 102 -12.13 10.84 1.03
CA ILE A 102 -11.02 10.20 0.32
C ILE A 102 -9.67 10.63 0.91
N ARG A 103 -9.46 11.93 1.21
CA ARG A 103 -8.22 12.43 1.83
C ARG A 103 -7.92 11.68 3.13
N ASN A 104 -8.90 11.59 4.03
CA ASN A 104 -8.74 10.88 5.30
C ASN A 104 -8.42 9.39 5.09
N ALA A 105 -9.11 8.74 4.13
CA ALA A 105 -8.89 7.33 3.84
C ALA A 105 -7.47 7.06 3.32
N VAL A 106 -6.96 7.85 2.36
CA VAL A 106 -5.60 7.64 1.83
C VAL A 106 -4.53 7.98 2.86
N SER A 107 -4.72 9.04 3.65
CA SER A 107 -3.82 9.40 4.76
C SER A 107 -3.85 8.39 5.92
N GLY A 108 -4.81 7.47 5.93
CA GLY A 108 -4.86 6.35 6.88
C GLY A 108 -4.05 5.12 6.45
N TYR A 109 -3.64 5.05 5.17
CA TYR A 109 -3.01 3.86 4.57
C TYR A 109 -1.48 3.97 4.54
N GLY A 110 -0.80 3.00 5.14
CA GLY A 110 0.63 3.07 5.41
C GLY A 110 1.51 3.22 4.18
N MET A 111 1.24 2.46 3.12
CA MET A 111 2.01 2.56 1.88
C MET A 111 1.85 3.93 1.20
N PHE A 112 0.67 4.56 1.31
CA PHE A 112 0.49 5.91 0.79
C PHE A 112 1.20 6.96 1.65
N ILE A 113 1.27 6.76 2.97
CA ILE A 113 2.08 7.61 3.86
C ILE A 113 3.57 7.52 3.53
N GLY A 114 4.10 6.31 3.28
CA GLY A 114 5.48 6.17 2.80
C GLY A 114 5.72 6.84 1.46
N PHE A 115 4.77 6.74 0.54
CA PHE A 115 4.82 7.44 -0.74
C PHE A 115 4.90 8.96 -0.56
N LEU A 116 4.04 9.53 0.27
CA LEU A 116 4.09 10.97 0.59
C LEU A 116 5.40 11.34 1.28
N ALA A 117 5.91 10.52 2.20
CA ALA A 117 7.16 10.80 2.88
C ALA A 117 8.34 10.89 1.91
N GLN A 118 8.41 10.03 0.89
CA GLN A 118 9.45 10.13 -0.13
C GLN A 118 9.37 11.46 -0.90
N ILE A 119 8.16 11.90 -1.27
CA ILE A 119 7.96 13.21 -1.91
C ILE A 119 8.42 14.34 -0.97
N LYS A 120 8.04 14.29 0.30
CA LYS A 120 8.42 15.30 1.30
C LYS A 120 9.95 15.37 1.46
N LEU A 121 10.62 14.24 1.52
CA LEU A 121 12.06 14.14 1.70
C LEU A 121 12.86 14.65 0.49
N LEU A 122 12.25 14.75 -0.70
CA LEU A 122 12.89 15.44 -1.84
C LEU A 122 13.08 16.94 -1.57
N GLY A 123 12.26 17.55 -0.71
CA GLY A 123 12.35 18.98 -0.39
C GLY A 123 12.03 19.92 -1.57
N LYS A 124 11.22 19.47 -2.53
CA LYS A 124 10.90 20.20 -3.77
C LYS A 124 9.39 20.38 -3.94
N ASN A 125 9.00 21.45 -4.62
CA ASN A 125 7.60 21.72 -5.00
C ASN A 125 7.14 20.95 -6.25
N SER A 126 8.06 20.26 -6.92
CA SER A 126 7.78 19.36 -8.05
C SER A 126 8.62 18.11 -7.93
N PHE A 127 8.13 17.00 -8.45
CA PHE A 127 8.88 15.74 -8.49
C PHE A 127 8.64 14.96 -9.79
N ASP A 128 9.64 14.20 -10.20
CA ASP A 128 9.50 13.15 -11.21
C ASP A 128 9.20 11.82 -10.52
N THR A 129 8.28 11.04 -11.10
CA THR A 129 7.96 9.69 -10.64
C THR A 129 9.15 8.74 -10.49
N ASN A 130 10.24 8.96 -11.22
CA ASN A 130 11.47 8.18 -11.12
C ASN A 130 12.25 8.44 -9.82
N GLU A 131 12.04 9.59 -9.17
CA GLU A 131 12.66 9.94 -7.88
C GLU A 131 12.01 9.18 -6.70
N ILE A 132 10.88 8.52 -6.93
CA ILE A 132 10.12 7.81 -5.90
C ILE A 132 10.31 6.29 -6.05
N THR A 133 10.73 5.61 -4.99
CA THR A 133 11.03 4.18 -4.95
C THR A 133 10.24 3.50 -3.84
N LEU A 134 9.08 2.92 -4.19
CA LEU A 134 8.22 2.25 -3.21
C LEU A 134 8.01 0.79 -3.61
N GLY A 135 8.54 -0.13 -2.80
CA GLY A 135 8.47 -1.56 -3.03
C GLY A 135 9.07 -2.36 -1.88
N TYR A 136 8.82 -3.67 -1.86
CA TYR A 136 9.51 -4.56 -0.91
C TYR A 136 11.02 -4.55 -1.22
N PRO A 137 11.87 -4.37 -0.20
CA PRO A 137 13.31 -4.38 -0.40
C PRO A 137 13.80 -5.72 -0.99
N ASN A 138 14.86 -5.64 -1.78
CA ASN A 138 15.54 -6.81 -2.33
C ASN A 138 16.98 -6.81 -1.81
N SER A 139 17.25 -7.65 -0.81
CA SER A 139 18.52 -7.67 -0.08
C SER A 139 19.64 -8.42 -0.80
N ASN A 140 19.37 -9.05 -1.95
CA ASN A 140 20.28 -9.94 -2.66
C ASN A 140 20.89 -11.04 -1.76
N GLU A 141 20.28 -11.34 -0.62
CA GLU A 141 20.75 -12.33 0.36
C GLU A 141 20.82 -13.71 -0.30
N LYS A 142 21.91 -14.43 -0.04
CA LYS A 142 22.24 -15.70 -0.70
C LYS A 142 22.20 -16.85 0.30
N ILE A 143 21.69 -18.00 -0.15
CA ILE A 143 21.70 -19.26 0.61
C ILE A 143 22.55 -20.27 -0.17
N LEU A 144 23.43 -20.98 0.53
CA LEU A 144 24.12 -22.15 -0.01
C LEU A 144 23.22 -23.38 0.12
N TYR A 145 22.93 -24.04 -0.99
CA TYR A 145 22.14 -25.27 -1.01
C TYR A 145 22.72 -26.26 -2.03
N GLU A 146 23.08 -27.46 -1.56
CA GLU A 146 23.67 -28.52 -2.40
C GLU A 146 24.87 -28.03 -3.24
N GLY A 147 25.73 -27.17 -2.66
CA GLY A 147 26.90 -26.60 -3.34
C GLY A 147 26.59 -25.44 -4.29
N ASN A 148 25.33 -25.03 -4.44
CA ASN A 148 24.91 -23.91 -5.28
C ASN A 148 24.47 -22.70 -4.45
N THR A 149 24.78 -21.51 -4.94
CA THR A 149 24.40 -20.24 -4.31
C THR A 149 23.11 -19.71 -4.94
N ILE A 150 22.06 -19.55 -4.13
CA ILE A 150 20.73 -19.12 -4.58
C ILE A 150 20.39 -17.78 -3.95
N ILE A 151 19.95 -16.81 -4.75
CA ILE A 151 19.47 -15.50 -4.28
C ILE A 151 18.01 -15.63 -3.82
N ILE A 152 17.72 -15.11 -2.62
CA ILE A 152 16.39 -15.10 -2.03
C ILE A 152 15.48 -14.10 -2.76
N SER A 153 14.29 -14.55 -3.17
CA SER A 153 13.28 -13.70 -3.82
C SER A 153 12.25 -13.20 -2.79
N GLY A 154 12.61 -12.15 -2.04
CA GLY A 154 11.73 -11.53 -1.02
C GLY A 154 11.21 -10.13 -1.38
N GLY A 155 11.76 -9.54 -2.45
CA GLY A 155 11.54 -8.16 -2.85
C GLY A 155 10.56 -7.94 -4.00
N SER A 156 10.31 -6.66 -4.30
CA SER A 156 9.51 -6.26 -5.46
C SER A 156 10.34 -6.27 -6.74
N GLU A 157 9.70 -6.68 -7.83
CA GLU A 157 10.23 -6.47 -9.19
C GLU A 157 9.87 -5.07 -9.69
N SER A 158 10.64 -4.54 -10.64
CA SER A 158 10.47 -3.20 -11.21
C SER A 158 9.05 -2.93 -11.77
N ASP A 159 8.43 -3.92 -12.42
CA ASP A 159 7.05 -3.82 -12.95
C ASP A 159 6.01 -3.70 -11.82
N SER A 160 6.19 -4.44 -10.73
CA SER A 160 5.28 -4.38 -9.58
C SER A 160 5.29 -2.99 -8.93
N ASN A 161 6.47 -2.40 -8.78
CA ASN A 161 6.62 -1.04 -8.23
C ASN A 161 5.96 -0.01 -9.16
N THR A 162 6.05 -0.19 -10.47
CA THR A 162 5.42 0.70 -11.46
C THR A 162 3.89 0.70 -11.32
N ARG A 163 3.27 -0.48 -11.17
CA ARG A 163 1.81 -0.59 -11.01
C ARG A 163 1.32 0.01 -9.69
N THR A 164 1.98 -0.31 -8.58
CA THR A 164 1.65 0.26 -7.26
C THR A 164 1.78 1.77 -7.28
N LYS A 165 2.90 2.31 -7.79
CA LYS A 165 3.13 3.75 -7.93
C LYS A 165 2.03 4.43 -8.74
N SER A 166 1.62 3.84 -9.87
CA SER A 166 0.54 4.38 -10.70
C SER A 166 -0.81 4.47 -9.97
N CYS A 167 -1.10 3.51 -9.09
CA CYS A 167 -2.30 3.54 -8.24
C CYS A 167 -2.22 4.66 -7.20
N LEU A 168 -1.10 4.76 -6.47
CA LEU A 168 -0.89 5.79 -5.44
C LEU A 168 -0.88 7.21 -6.04
N LEU A 169 -0.30 7.37 -7.24
CA LEU A 169 -0.38 8.63 -7.98
C LEU A 169 -1.84 9.01 -8.25
N ALA A 170 -2.66 8.08 -8.76
CA ALA A 170 -4.07 8.35 -9.01
C ALA A 170 -4.83 8.76 -7.73
N TRP A 171 -4.50 8.14 -6.59
CA TRP A 171 -5.10 8.50 -5.30
C TRP A 171 -4.68 9.90 -4.82
N GLY A 172 -3.40 10.22 -4.87
CA GLY A 172 -2.90 11.53 -4.44
C GLY A 172 -3.36 12.68 -5.33
N ILE A 173 -3.50 12.42 -6.64
CA ILE A 173 -4.11 13.37 -7.60
C ILE A 173 -5.58 13.60 -7.27
N SER A 174 -6.35 12.52 -7.04
CA SER A 174 -7.77 12.63 -6.68
C SER A 174 -7.98 13.37 -5.35
N CYS A 175 -6.99 13.33 -4.46
CA CYS A 175 -6.98 14.07 -3.20
C CYS A 175 -6.47 15.50 -3.32
N GLY A 176 -5.85 15.86 -4.45
CA GLY A 176 -5.23 17.17 -4.63
C GLY A 176 -4.00 17.40 -3.76
N PHE A 177 -3.25 16.35 -3.43
CA PHE A 177 -1.95 16.48 -2.75
C PHE A 177 -0.83 16.86 -3.73
N PHE A 178 -0.98 16.42 -4.98
CA PHE A 178 -0.14 16.78 -6.11
C PHE A 178 -0.93 16.62 -7.40
N ILE A 179 -0.51 17.28 -8.47
CA ILE A 179 -1.19 17.24 -9.78
C ILE A 179 -0.14 17.18 -10.90
N PRO A 180 -0.41 16.52 -12.04
CA PRO A 180 0.49 16.65 -13.18
C PRO A 180 0.67 18.11 -13.59
N GLU A 181 1.90 18.54 -13.85
CA GLU A 181 2.22 19.97 -14.08
C GLU A 181 1.40 20.60 -15.23
N ASN A 182 1.04 19.81 -16.25
CA ASN A 182 0.25 20.26 -17.40
C ASN A 182 -1.27 20.29 -17.16
N LEU A 183 -1.73 19.82 -16.00
CA LEU A 183 -3.13 19.89 -15.57
C LEU A 183 -3.31 20.90 -14.42
N ASP A 184 -2.22 21.52 -13.97
CA ASP A 184 -2.26 22.55 -12.94
C ASP A 184 -2.94 23.80 -13.47
N ASP A 185 -3.70 24.46 -12.59
CA ASP A 185 -4.44 25.68 -12.89
C ASP A 185 -4.35 26.60 -11.67
N ASP A 186 -4.02 27.87 -11.88
CA ASP A 186 -3.82 28.84 -10.80
C ASP A 186 -5.10 29.10 -9.97
N SER A 187 -6.28 28.73 -10.50
CA SER A 187 -7.55 28.83 -9.76
C SER A 187 -7.73 27.71 -8.73
N TYR A 188 -6.94 26.64 -8.78
CA TYR A 188 -7.06 25.51 -7.88
C TYR A 188 -6.52 25.81 -6.48
N ASN A 189 -7.25 25.35 -5.46
CA ASN A 189 -6.95 25.54 -4.05
C ASN A 189 -7.35 24.31 -3.22
N ALA A 190 -7.21 24.38 -1.89
CA ALA A 190 -7.47 23.24 -1.00
C ALA A 190 -8.90 22.66 -1.09
N ASP A 191 -9.89 23.48 -1.45
CA ASP A 191 -11.30 23.10 -1.54
C ASP A 191 -11.73 22.73 -2.98
N THR A 192 -10.83 22.87 -3.96
CA THR A 192 -11.08 22.36 -5.31
C THR A 192 -11.41 20.88 -5.24
N SER A 193 -12.52 20.48 -5.87
CA SER A 193 -12.92 19.08 -5.98
C SER A 193 -12.00 18.34 -6.96
N TYR A 194 -10.77 18.03 -6.51
CA TYR A 194 -9.73 17.39 -7.32
C TYR A 194 -10.21 16.09 -7.95
N GLN A 195 -10.96 15.27 -7.21
CA GLN A 195 -11.56 14.04 -7.73
C GLN A 195 -12.44 14.29 -8.97
N VAL A 196 -13.02 15.49 -9.11
CA VAL A 196 -13.82 15.89 -10.27
C VAL A 196 -12.93 16.45 -11.39
N VAL A 197 -12.12 17.47 -11.10
CA VAL A 197 -11.34 18.18 -12.14
C VAL A 197 -10.24 17.30 -12.75
N THR A 198 -9.69 16.34 -12.00
CA THR A 198 -8.69 15.40 -12.51
C THR A 198 -9.29 14.10 -13.03
N ARG A 199 -10.62 13.92 -12.98
CA ARG A 199 -11.31 12.65 -13.27
C ARG A 199 -10.90 12.07 -14.62
N THR A 200 -10.94 12.89 -15.67
CA THR A 200 -10.63 12.49 -17.04
C THR A 200 -9.22 11.92 -17.14
N TYR A 201 -8.26 12.51 -16.43
CA TYR A 201 -6.89 12.02 -16.38
C TYR A 201 -6.76 10.75 -15.53
N THR A 202 -7.33 10.73 -14.32
CA THR A 202 -7.20 9.60 -13.41
C THR A 202 -7.85 8.33 -13.95
N LEU A 203 -8.96 8.47 -14.69
CA LEU A 203 -9.68 7.34 -15.31
C LEU A 203 -9.21 7.01 -16.72
N ALA A 204 -8.23 7.73 -17.27
CA ALA A 204 -7.71 7.47 -18.60
C ALA A 204 -7.08 6.06 -18.68
N LYS A 205 -7.25 5.40 -19.83
CA LYS A 205 -6.64 4.08 -20.11
C LYS A 205 -5.12 4.07 -19.97
N LYS A 206 -4.47 5.21 -20.20
CA LYS A 206 -3.02 5.40 -20.05
C LYS A 206 -2.75 6.74 -19.39
N ARG A 207 -1.88 6.74 -18.38
CA ARG A 207 -1.36 7.93 -17.69
C ARG A 207 0.15 8.00 -17.93
N ASN A 208 0.57 8.82 -18.88
CA ASN A 208 1.96 8.86 -19.36
C ASN A 208 2.78 10.02 -18.79
N LEU A 209 2.20 10.80 -17.89
CA LEU A 209 2.86 11.97 -17.30
C LEU A 209 3.74 11.55 -16.13
N ARG A 210 4.92 12.16 -16.04
CA ARG A 210 5.96 11.82 -15.07
C ARG A 210 6.28 12.93 -14.08
N LYS A 211 5.97 14.18 -14.41
CA LYS A 211 6.22 15.35 -13.57
C LYS A 211 4.95 15.82 -12.90
N TYR A 212 5.04 16.06 -11.60
CA TYR A 212 3.93 16.43 -10.74
C TYR A 212 4.33 17.62 -9.88
N LYS A 213 3.43 18.60 -9.77
CA LYS A 213 3.54 19.73 -8.83
C LYS A 213 2.85 19.35 -7.53
N VAL A 214 3.51 19.62 -6.42
CA VAL A 214 2.96 19.51 -5.07
C VAL A 214 1.97 20.65 -4.86
N THR A 215 0.75 20.33 -4.40
CA THR A 215 -0.31 21.31 -4.20
C THR A 215 -0.71 21.35 -2.73
N ASN A 216 -1.80 20.69 -2.32
CA ASN A 216 -2.29 20.74 -0.94
C ASN A 216 -1.68 19.62 -0.10
N PHE A 217 -0.35 19.63 0.02
CA PHE A 217 0.38 18.55 0.66
C PHE A 217 0.03 18.43 2.16
N PRO A 218 -0.22 17.22 2.68
CA PRO A 218 -0.66 17.04 4.06
C PRO A 218 0.52 17.03 5.04
N ASP A 219 1.24 18.15 5.17
CA ASP A 219 2.45 18.25 6.00
C ASP A 219 2.22 17.92 7.48
N HIS A 220 1.00 18.19 7.97
CA HIS A 220 0.60 17.89 9.35
C HIS A 220 0.79 16.41 9.72
N LEU A 221 0.76 15.49 8.75
CA LEU A 221 0.97 14.06 8.97
C LEU A 221 2.40 13.74 9.46
N PHE A 222 3.37 14.61 9.17
CA PHE A 222 4.79 14.40 9.47
C PHE A 222 5.28 15.24 10.65
N THR A 223 4.36 15.76 11.47
CA THR A 223 4.66 16.62 12.63
C THR A 223 4.93 15.86 13.93
N GLY A 224 5.03 14.52 13.87
CA GLY A 224 5.34 13.69 15.04
C GLY A 224 4.12 13.29 15.90
N ASN A 225 2.89 13.46 15.40
CA ASN A 225 1.66 13.05 16.12
C ASN A 225 0.70 12.12 15.34
N HIS A 226 0.95 11.89 14.04
CA HIS A 226 0.12 11.00 13.24
C HIS A 226 0.45 9.51 13.42
N ILE A 227 -0.58 8.69 13.62
CA ILE A 227 -0.49 7.23 13.66
C ILE A 227 -1.28 6.65 12.49
N VAL A 228 -0.59 5.88 11.64
CA VAL A 228 -1.19 5.15 10.53
C VAL A 228 -2.09 4.02 11.06
N LYS A 229 -3.36 4.05 10.67
CA LYS A 229 -4.37 3.06 11.10
C LYS A 229 -4.42 1.81 10.25
N LYS A 230 -3.91 1.86 9.02
CA LYS A 230 -3.85 0.73 8.08
C LYS A 230 -2.43 0.52 7.55
N PRO A 231 -1.48 0.13 8.43
CA PRO A 231 -0.16 -0.32 8.00
C PRO A 231 -0.26 -1.70 7.34
N LEU A 232 0.82 -2.16 6.70
CA LEU A 232 0.91 -3.57 6.29
C LEU A 232 1.03 -4.46 7.52
N ASP A 233 0.28 -5.57 7.54
CA ASP A 233 0.41 -6.59 8.57
C ASP A 233 1.63 -7.50 8.36
N TYR A 234 1.98 -8.26 9.39
CA TYR A 234 3.09 -9.21 9.39
C TYR A 234 3.05 -10.18 8.20
N ASN A 235 1.86 -10.69 7.83
CA ASN A 235 1.73 -11.63 6.72
C ASN A 235 2.09 -11.01 5.38
N ASN A 236 1.89 -9.69 5.26
CA ASN A 236 2.17 -8.86 4.10
C ASN A 236 3.51 -8.12 4.20
N LEU A 237 4.43 -8.48 5.11
CA LEU A 237 5.78 -7.90 5.12
C LEU A 237 6.69 -8.44 4.01
N THR A 238 6.26 -9.46 3.27
CA THR A 238 6.94 -9.96 2.07
C THR A 238 5.97 -10.04 0.90
N LYS A 239 6.52 -10.00 -0.31
CA LYS A 239 5.74 -10.32 -1.51
C LYS A 239 5.27 -11.77 -1.41
N ASN A 240 4.05 -12.05 -1.86
CA ASN A 240 3.50 -13.41 -1.85
C ASN A 240 4.36 -14.36 -2.71
N THR A 241 5.19 -15.17 -2.04
CA THR A 241 6.08 -16.19 -2.61
C THR A 241 5.31 -17.32 -3.30
N GLY A 242 4.00 -17.44 -3.05
CA GLY A 242 3.09 -18.35 -3.73
C GLY A 242 2.86 -18.02 -5.21
N ALA A 243 3.20 -16.81 -5.68
CA ALA A 243 3.10 -16.39 -7.08
C ALA A 243 4.29 -16.80 -7.96
N LEU A 244 5.38 -17.34 -7.38
CA LEU A 244 6.56 -17.86 -8.13
C LEU A 244 6.26 -19.17 -8.90
N ARG A 245 4.98 -19.50 -9.13
CA ARG A 245 4.50 -20.76 -9.71
C ARG A 245 4.82 -20.92 -11.20
N GLU A 246 5.11 -19.84 -11.92
CA GLU A 246 4.99 -19.84 -13.39
C GLU A 246 6.32 -20.12 -14.14
N ASN A 247 7.49 -20.14 -13.49
CA ASN A 247 8.79 -20.11 -14.18
C ASN A 247 9.82 -21.22 -13.82
N ASN A 248 9.44 -22.48 -13.59
CA ASN A 248 10.41 -23.57 -13.24
C ASN A 248 11.27 -23.33 -11.97
N GLN A 249 10.89 -22.39 -11.10
CA GLN A 249 11.64 -21.99 -9.90
C GLN A 249 11.15 -22.68 -8.61
N ALA A 250 10.57 -23.88 -8.71
CA ALA A 250 9.97 -24.57 -7.57
C ALA A 250 10.93 -24.76 -6.38
N LYS A 251 12.21 -25.06 -6.67
CA LYS A 251 13.26 -25.21 -5.65
C LYS A 251 13.62 -23.89 -4.96
N ILE A 252 13.79 -22.82 -5.73
CA ILE A 252 14.05 -21.48 -5.19
C ILE A 252 12.90 -21.04 -4.29
N ARG A 253 11.66 -21.36 -4.68
CA ARG A 253 10.47 -21.10 -3.86
C ARG A 253 10.48 -21.90 -2.56
N GLU A 254 10.77 -23.19 -2.58
CA GLU A 254 10.82 -24.00 -1.36
C GLU A 254 11.87 -23.47 -0.38
N LEU A 255 13.05 -23.12 -0.88
CA LEU A 255 14.12 -22.55 -0.06
C LEU A 255 13.76 -21.16 0.45
N THR A 256 13.18 -20.30 -0.39
CA THR A 256 12.69 -18.99 0.02
C THR A 256 11.62 -19.12 1.10
N LEU A 257 10.69 -20.08 0.98
CA LEU A 257 9.65 -20.33 1.98
C LEU A 257 10.23 -20.77 3.34
N LYS A 258 11.37 -21.49 3.36
CA LYS A 258 12.04 -21.89 4.60
C LYS A 258 12.62 -20.69 5.35
N VAL A 259 13.10 -19.67 4.63
CA VAL A 259 13.73 -18.49 5.24
C VAL A 259 12.81 -17.27 5.34
N GLU A 260 11.67 -17.28 4.64
CA GLU A 260 10.67 -16.20 4.65
C GLU A 260 10.26 -15.75 6.05
N PRO A 261 10.08 -16.63 7.06
CA PRO A 261 9.82 -16.20 8.43
C PRO A 261 10.91 -15.29 8.99
N LYS A 262 12.19 -15.57 8.74
CA LYS A 262 13.31 -14.73 9.20
C LYS A 262 13.30 -13.36 8.53
N ILE A 263 12.99 -13.29 7.23
CA ILE A 263 12.82 -12.02 6.50
C ILE A 263 11.68 -11.19 7.10
N LYS A 264 10.52 -11.80 7.34
CA LYS A 264 9.37 -11.14 7.98
C LYS A 264 9.71 -10.66 9.39
N ASN A 265 10.43 -11.47 10.17
CA ASN A 265 10.87 -11.12 11.51
C ASN A 265 11.78 -9.88 11.50
N ARG A 266 12.77 -9.82 10.60
CA ARG A 266 13.67 -8.65 10.45
C ARG A 266 12.88 -7.39 10.08
N ARG A 267 12.00 -7.49 9.08
CA ARG A 267 11.13 -6.39 8.67
C ARG A 267 10.25 -5.93 9.84
N TYR A 268 9.62 -6.86 10.56
CA TYR A 268 8.84 -6.54 11.75
C TYR A 268 9.67 -5.83 12.82
N ALA A 269 10.92 -6.28 13.06
CA ALA A 269 11.82 -5.65 14.02
C ALA A 269 12.14 -4.20 13.65
N ILE A 270 12.41 -3.91 12.38
CA ILE A 270 12.62 -2.54 11.86
C ILE A 270 11.39 -1.67 12.17
N ILE A 271 10.19 -2.16 11.84
CA ILE A 271 8.93 -1.44 12.08
C ILE A 271 8.71 -1.21 13.59
N TYR A 272 8.93 -2.23 14.40
CA TYR A 272 8.75 -2.17 15.84
C TYR A 272 9.68 -1.12 16.47
N ALA A 273 10.97 -1.16 16.11
CA ALA A 273 11.98 -0.24 16.64
C ALA A 273 11.70 1.21 16.24
N LEU A 274 11.40 1.47 14.96
CA LEU A 274 11.04 2.80 14.48
C LEU A 274 9.76 3.31 15.14
N ASN A 275 8.75 2.47 15.31
CA ASN A 275 7.51 2.87 15.99
C ASN A 275 7.73 3.12 17.48
N LYS A 276 8.62 2.36 18.14
CA LYS A 276 9.00 2.62 19.54
C LYS A 276 9.71 3.97 19.66
N ALA A 277 10.68 4.27 18.78
CA ALA A 277 11.36 5.56 18.73
C ALA A 277 10.37 6.72 18.54
N TYR A 278 9.38 6.52 17.66
CA TYR A 278 8.33 7.49 17.40
C TYR A 278 7.51 7.81 18.66
N LEU A 279 7.05 6.76 19.36
CA LEU A 279 6.25 6.91 20.58
C LEU A 279 7.04 7.56 21.72
N GLU A 280 8.34 7.27 21.81
CA GLU A 280 9.26 7.85 22.81
C GLU A 280 9.78 9.24 22.41
N LYS A 281 9.46 9.72 21.20
CA LYS A 281 9.95 10.97 20.61
C LYS A 281 11.49 11.03 20.52
N SER A 282 12.09 9.88 20.26
CA SER A 282 13.53 9.68 20.12
C SER A 282 13.90 9.32 18.68
N THR A 283 15.20 9.12 18.47
CA THR A 283 15.80 8.55 17.27
C THR A 283 16.16 7.09 17.50
N LEU A 284 16.35 6.32 16.43
CA LEU A 284 16.80 4.94 16.48
C LEU A 284 18.24 4.87 15.97
N ASP A 285 19.17 4.46 16.84
CA ASP A 285 20.44 3.91 16.40
C ASP A 285 20.19 2.51 15.80
N PHE A 286 20.44 2.39 14.49
CA PHE A 286 20.13 1.17 13.77
C PHE A 286 21.12 0.03 14.09
N ASP A 287 22.35 0.36 14.44
CA ASP A 287 23.36 -0.63 14.84
C ASP A 287 22.98 -1.27 16.18
N SER A 288 22.44 -0.49 17.10
CA SER A 288 21.87 -1.02 18.35
C SER A 288 20.75 -2.03 18.12
N LEU A 289 19.89 -1.83 17.10
CA LEU A 289 18.91 -2.85 16.72
C LEU A 289 19.59 -4.09 16.15
N ILE A 290 20.55 -3.93 15.22
CA ILE A 290 21.26 -5.07 14.60
C ILE A 290 21.94 -5.92 15.68
N ASN A 291 22.62 -5.28 16.64
CA ASN A 291 23.26 -5.94 17.77
C ASN A 291 22.25 -6.71 18.63
N PHE A 292 21.10 -6.12 18.95
CA PHE A 292 20.04 -6.82 19.67
C PHE A 292 19.53 -8.06 18.90
N LEU A 293 19.36 -7.97 17.58
CA LEU A 293 18.88 -9.09 16.76
C LEU A 293 19.92 -10.22 16.65
N ASN A 294 21.22 -9.91 16.77
CA ASN A 294 22.30 -10.90 16.83
C ASN A 294 22.19 -11.84 18.04
N ASP A 295 21.53 -11.42 19.13
CA ASP A 295 21.28 -12.28 20.30
C ASP A 295 20.18 -13.33 20.04
N TYR A 296 19.46 -13.23 18.90
CA TYR A 296 18.36 -14.12 18.52
C TYR A 296 18.54 -14.66 17.08
N PRO A 297 19.65 -15.35 16.77
CA PRO A 297 20.01 -15.76 15.40
C PRO A 297 18.94 -16.66 14.76
N GLU A 298 18.29 -17.51 15.56
CA GLU A 298 17.21 -18.40 15.10
C GLU A 298 15.96 -17.67 14.63
N LEU A 299 15.74 -16.44 15.10
CA LEU A 299 14.59 -15.63 14.68
C LEU A 299 14.88 -14.77 13.46
N PHE A 300 16.12 -14.25 13.31
CA PHE A 300 16.38 -13.16 12.37
C PHE A 300 17.41 -13.50 11.27
N ILE A 301 18.36 -14.39 11.54
CA ILE A 301 19.58 -14.50 10.74
C ILE A 301 19.50 -15.68 9.77
N VAL A 302 19.60 -15.41 8.47
CA VAL A 302 19.75 -16.46 7.45
C VAL A 302 21.23 -16.71 7.18
N ASN A 303 22.02 -15.64 7.00
CA ASN A 303 23.47 -15.71 6.87
C ASN A 303 24.10 -14.64 7.77
N GLN A 304 24.97 -15.06 8.70
CA GLN A 304 25.63 -14.18 9.65
C GLN A 304 26.59 -13.20 8.97
N GLU A 305 27.32 -13.65 7.94
CA GLU A 305 28.35 -12.85 7.28
C GLU A 305 27.78 -11.63 6.55
N THR A 306 26.54 -11.73 6.08
CA THR A 306 25.85 -10.67 5.32
C THR A 306 24.72 -10.02 6.11
N PHE A 307 24.55 -10.35 7.40
CA PHE A 307 23.35 -9.98 8.15
C PHE A 307 23.19 -8.45 8.26
N GLU A 308 24.28 -7.75 8.55
CA GLU A 308 24.31 -6.30 8.69
C GLU A 308 23.90 -5.59 7.39
N ASP A 309 24.57 -5.90 6.28
CA ASP A 309 24.23 -5.38 4.94
C ASP A 309 22.78 -5.66 4.57
N VAL A 310 22.28 -6.85 4.88
CA VAL A 310 20.88 -7.23 4.65
C VAL A 310 19.95 -6.36 5.47
N MET A 311 20.24 -6.11 6.76
CA MET A 311 19.41 -5.24 7.61
C MET A 311 19.33 -3.81 7.04
N TYR A 312 20.44 -3.23 6.62
CA TYR A 312 20.46 -1.91 5.97
C TYR A 312 19.65 -1.90 4.67
N SER A 313 19.77 -2.93 3.84
CA SER A 313 18.98 -3.03 2.61
C SER A 313 17.47 -3.15 2.88
N GLU A 314 17.08 -3.73 4.01
CA GLU A 314 15.68 -3.97 4.39
C GLU A 314 15.00 -2.74 5.00
N LEU A 315 15.73 -1.69 5.38
CA LEU A 315 15.20 -0.45 5.99
C LEU A 315 14.04 0.17 5.20
N ASN A 316 14.08 0.07 3.87
CA ASN A 316 13.05 0.64 3.00
C ASN A 316 11.64 0.04 3.21
N ILE A 317 11.53 -1.10 3.91
CA ILE A 317 10.22 -1.63 4.33
C ILE A 317 9.44 -0.65 5.20
N ALA A 318 10.13 0.22 5.96
CA ALA A 318 9.49 1.22 6.81
C ALA A 318 8.56 2.15 6.04
N PHE A 319 8.94 2.54 4.82
CA PHE A 319 8.12 3.34 3.92
C PHE A 319 6.89 2.54 3.45
N MET A 320 7.06 1.28 3.06
CA MET A 320 5.95 0.44 2.62
C MET A 320 4.87 0.25 3.70
N VAL A 321 5.29 0.13 4.97
CA VAL A 321 4.40 -0.12 6.10
C VAL A 321 3.75 1.17 6.62
N GLY A 322 4.38 2.32 6.42
CA GLY A 322 3.86 3.63 6.85
C GLY A 322 4.51 4.21 8.10
N THR A 323 5.71 3.76 8.46
CA THR A 323 6.56 4.38 9.50
C THR A 323 7.83 4.98 8.88
N PRO A 324 7.72 5.85 7.85
CA PRO A 324 8.87 6.43 7.18
C PRO A 324 9.75 7.21 8.17
N PHE A 325 11.03 7.34 7.85
CA PHE A 325 12.01 8.02 8.67
C PHE A 325 12.86 8.99 7.84
N SER A 326 13.49 9.95 8.50
CA SER A 326 14.61 10.72 7.97
C SER A 326 15.89 10.31 8.68
N VAL A 327 17.03 10.42 8.00
CA VAL A 327 18.35 10.23 8.64
C VAL A 327 18.77 11.54 9.27
N SER A 328 19.12 11.51 10.56
CA SER A 328 19.65 12.67 11.29
C SER A 328 21.14 12.87 11.02
N ASP A 329 21.71 13.99 11.47
CA ASP A 329 23.13 14.31 11.28
C ASP A 329 24.07 13.28 11.92
N ASN A 330 23.60 12.55 12.94
CA ASN A 330 24.35 11.49 13.62
C ASN A 330 24.14 10.10 12.99
N ASN A 331 23.57 10.03 11.78
CA ASN A 331 23.16 8.79 11.11
C ASN A 331 22.04 8.00 11.81
N GLU A 332 21.45 8.53 12.89
CA GLU A 332 20.32 7.89 13.54
C GLU A 332 19.03 8.11 12.76
N LEU A 333 18.12 7.14 12.83
CA LEU A 333 16.86 7.16 12.10
C LEU A 333 15.80 7.88 12.94
N LYS A 334 15.29 9.00 12.43
CA LYS A 334 14.19 9.75 13.04
C LYS A 334 12.87 9.38 12.38
N PRO A 335 11.99 8.61 13.04
CA PRO A 335 10.68 8.28 12.47
C PRO A 335 9.82 9.54 12.33
N LEU A 336 9.12 9.65 11.20
CA LEU A 336 8.27 10.80 10.88
C LEU A 336 6.80 10.56 11.25
N VAL A 337 6.38 9.29 11.26
CA VAL A 337 5.00 8.85 11.48
C VAL A 337 5.02 7.52 12.25
N GLY A 338 4.08 7.33 13.18
CA GLY A 338 3.88 6.06 13.88
C GLY A 338 2.88 5.15 13.17
N VAL A 339 2.79 3.90 13.60
CA VAL A 339 1.87 2.90 13.06
C VAL A 339 1.10 2.20 14.18
N ASP A 340 -0.11 1.75 13.88
CA ASP A 340 -0.85 0.88 14.80
C ASP A 340 -0.21 -0.51 14.85
N MET A 341 0.55 -0.77 15.92
CA MET A 341 1.23 -2.06 16.10
C MET A 341 0.29 -3.25 16.31
N VAL A 342 -0.98 -3.02 16.64
CA VAL A 342 -1.98 -4.10 16.68
C VAL A 342 -2.20 -4.63 15.27
N GLU A 343 -2.38 -3.75 14.29
CA GLU A 343 -2.57 -4.12 12.88
C GLU A 343 -1.27 -4.71 12.29
N VAL A 344 -0.10 -4.12 12.57
CA VAL A 344 1.20 -4.67 12.12
C VAL A 344 1.41 -6.10 12.64
N SER A 345 1.02 -6.38 13.89
CA SER A 345 1.27 -7.68 14.53
C SER A 345 0.29 -8.78 14.12
N LEU A 346 -0.69 -8.50 13.25
CA LEU A 346 -1.64 -9.52 12.78
C LEU A 346 -0.92 -10.64 12.02
N GLY A 347 -0.85 -11.82 12.65
CA GLY A 347 -0.17 -13.01 12.11
C GLY A 347 1.29 -13.17 12.54
N ALA A 348 1.84 -12.25 13.34
CA ALA A 348 3.18 -12.37 13.87
C ALA A 348 3.28 -13.50 14.92
N PRO A 349 4.36 -14.31 14.93
CA PRO A 349 4.58 -15.32 15.96
C PRO A 349 4.71 -14.70 17.36
N ILE A 350 4.10 -15.32 18.38
CA ILE A 350 4.17 -14.84 19.77
C ILE A 350 5.62 -14.78 20.27
N GLY A 351 6.46 -15.74 19.87
CA GLY A 351 7.89 -15.75 20.21
C GLY A 351 8.63 -14.51 19.69
N LEU A 352 8.32 -14.05 18.47
CA LEU A 352 8.87 -12.81 17.90
C LEU A 352 8.43 -11.59 18.71
N ILE A 353 7.13 -11.47 18.99
CA ILE A 353 6.58 -10.33 19.75
C ILE A 353 7.23 -10.25 21.14
N ASN A 354 7.38 -11.39 21.82
CA ASN A 354 8.00 -11.45 23.13
C ASN A 354 9.50 -11.13 23.10
N ALA A 355 10.22 -11.52 22.03
CA ALA A 355 11.60 -11.11 21.83
C ALA A 355 11.69 -9.58 21.67
N MET A 356 10.91 -9.00 20.74
CA MET A 356 10.96 -7.57 20.46
C MET A 356 10.58 -6.68 21.66
N LYS A 357 9.71 -7.15 22.57
CA LYS A 357 9.40 -6.43 23.82
C LYS A 357 10.61 -6.20 24.73
N LYS A 358 11.69 -6.95 24.55
CA LYS A 358 12.94 -6.78 25.32
C LYS A 358 13.88 -5.73 24.71
N PHE A 359 13.65 -5.33 23.46
CA PHE A 359 14.44 -4.28 22.82
C PHE A 359 14.12 -2.94 23.45
N ASN A 360 15.15 -2.19 23.83
CA ASN A 360 15.06 -0.82 24.36
C ASN A 360 15.90 0.11 23.51
N ILE A 361 15.43 1.36 23.40
CA ILE A 361 16.07 2.44 22.66
C ILE A 361 16.95 3.23 23.61
#